data_AF-A0A2H6H1T3-F1
#
_entry.id   AF-A0A2H6H1T3-F1
#
_cell.length_a   1.000
_cell.length_b   1.000
_cell.length_c   1.000
_cell.angle_alpha   90.00
_cell.angle_beta   90.00
_cell.angle_gamma   90.00
#
_symmetry.space_group_name_H-M   'P 1'
#
loop_
_entity.id
_entity.type
_entity.pdbx_description
1 polymer ?
#
loop_
_entity_poly.entity_id
_entity_poly.type
_entity_poly.pdbx_seq_one_letter_code
_entity_poly.pdbx_strand_id
1 'polypeptide(L)'
;MVEVIDLCTGCVQVITNPICPHCFSNQVMTWARDKNLSKQEIDSIRKQLRTLVNEAEETPSSTRCIICGSKRVNLCIYCFTNKAFRIVEKNTNNTVTNEFNEDFDTKIWTLR
;
A
#
# COMPACT_ATOMS: atom_id res chain seq x y z
N MET A 1 10.72 19.40 -24.13
CA MET A 1 9.75 19.02 -23.09
C MET A 1 10.55 18.44 -21.94
N VAL A 2 10.42 19.00 -20.73
CA VAL A 2 11.03 18.40 -19.53
C VAL A 2 10.05 17.33 -19.05
N GLU A 3 10.50 16.08 -19.02
CA GLU A 3 9.71 14.98 -18.50
C GLU A 3 9.80 15.02 -16.96
N VAL A 4 8.69 15.32 -16.29
CA VAL A 4 8.63 15.31 -14.83
C VAL A 4 8.49 13.85 -14.41
N ILE A 5 9.55 13.29 -13.86
CA ILE A 5 9.57 11.93 -13.32
C ILE A 5 9.15 12.01 -11.85
N ASP A 6 7.94 11.52 -11.52
CA ASP A 6 7.53 11.44 -10.12
C ASP A 6 8.29 10.32 -9.41
N LEU A 7 8.99 10.71 -8.34
CA LEU A 7 9.71 9.80 -7.46
C LEU A 7 8.83 9.39 -6.29
N CYS A 8 8.98 8.13 -5.88
CA CYS A 8 8.37 7.62 -4.68
C CYS A 8 8.90 8.37 -3.45
N THR A 9 8.00 8.91 -2.62
CA THR A 9 8.34 9.59 -1.38
C THR A 9 8.97 8.65 -0.33
N GLY A 10 8.79 7.34 -0.47
CA GLY A 10 9.32 6.34 0.45
C GLY A 10 10.73 5.83 0.12
N CYS A 11 11.07 5.68 -1.17
CA CYS A 11 12.35 5.10 -1.59
C CYS A 11 13.12 5.92 -2.62
N VAL A 12 12.58 7.07 -3.05
CA VAL A 12 13.19 7.99 -4.03
C VAL A 12 13.45 7.31 -5.40
N GLN A 13 12.76 6.20 -5.69
CA GLN A 13 12.79 5.53 -6.99
C GLN A 13 11.63 6.01 -7.87
N VAL A 14 11.80 5.89 -9.18
CA VAL A 14 10.76 6.21 -10.18
C VAL A 14 9.51 5.36 -9.96
N ILE A 15 8.33 5.99 -9.97
CA ILE A 15 7.05 5.27 -9.90
C ILE A 15 6.71 4.71 -11.29
N THR A 16 6.94 3.42 -11.50
CA THR A 16 6.65 2.73 -12.77
C THR A 16 5.25 2.12 -12.83
N ASN A 17 4.70 1.76 -11.66
CA ASN A 17 3.36 1.17 -11.51
C ASN A 17 2.50 2.06 -10.61
N PRO A 18 1.87 3.11 -11.15
CA PRO A 18 1.20 4.12 -10.35
C PRO A 18 -0.19 3.65 -9.90
N ILE A 19 -0.26 2.95 -8.77
CA ILE A 19 -1.53 2.65 -8.08
C ILE A 19 -1.63 3.53 -6.84
N CYS A 20 -2.72 4.29 -6.71
CA CYS A 20 -2.88 5.16 -5.56
C CYS A 20 -3.09 4.36 -4.26
N PRO A 21 -2.67 4.94 -3.12
CA PRO A 21 -2.91 4.40 -1.78
C PRO A 21 -4.32 3.85 -1.55
N HIS A 22 -5.34 4.57 -2.02
CA HIS A 22 -6.74 4.18 -1.84
C HIS A 22 -7.11 2.91 -2.62
N CYS A 23 -6.73 2.82 -3.90
CA CYS A 23 -7.00 1.64 -4.72
C CYS A 23 -6.28 0.40 -4.17
N PHE A 24 -5.02 0.57 -3.75
CA PHE A 24 -4.28 -0.54 -3.15
C PHE A 24 -4.86 -0.96 -1.80
N SER A 25 -5.22 0.00 -0.94
CA SER A 25 -5.90 -0.28 0.33
C SER A 25 -7.17 -1.12 0.12
N ASN A 26 -7.96 -0.82 -0.92
CA ASN A 26 -9.13 -1.64 -1.26
C ASN A 26 -8.78 -3.08 -1.67
N GLN A 27 -7.65 -3.30 -2.36
CA GLN A 27 -7.17 -4.64 -2.68
C GLN A 27 -6.81 -5.41 -1.40
N VAL A 28 -6.08 -4.77 -0.47
CA VAL A 28 -5.76 -5.38 0.84
C VAL A 28 -7.03 -5.71 1.63
N MET A 29 -8.03 -4.83 1.61
CA MET A 29 -9.31 -5.09 2.29
C MET A 29 -10.14 -6.20 1.64
N THR A 30 -9.97 -6.43 0.34
CA THR A 30 -10.63 -7.53 -0.37
C THR A 30 -9.95 -8.84 0.00
N TRP A 31 -8.62 -8.88 -0.11
CA TRP A 31 -7.80 -10.00 0.34
C TRP A 31 -8.10 -10.41 1.80
N ALA A 32 -8.16 -9.44 2.72
CA ALA A 32 -8.45 -9.73 4.13
C ALA A 32 -9.82 -10.40 4.35
N ARG A 33 -10.81 -10.09 3.50
CA ARG A 33 -12.12 -10.76 3.54
C ARG A 33 -12.04 -12.16 2.96
N ASP A 34 -11.31 -12.34 1.87
CA ASP A 34 -11.13 -13.64 1.22
C ASP A 34 -10.39 -14.64 2.13
N LYS A 35 -9.48 -14.13 2.98
CA LYS A 35 -8.81 -14.90 4.04
C LYS A 35 -9.66 -15.15 5.27
N ASN A 36 -10.93 -14.75 5.27
CA ASN A 36 -11.86 -14.91 6.39
C ASN A 36 -11.34 -14.33 7.71
N LEU A 37 -10.60 -13.21 7.67
CA LEU A 37 -10.15 -12.56 8.89
C LEU A 37 -11.34 -12.11 9.74
N SER A 38 -11.17 -12.13 11.05
CA SER A 38 -12.20 -11.71 11.97
C SER A 38 -12.54 -10.23 11.74
N LYS A 39 -13.78 -9.85 12.10
CA LYS A 39 -14.23 -8.46 12.00
C LYS A 39 -13.29 -7.49 12.74
N GLN A 40 -12.75 -7.91 13.90
CA GLN A 40 -11.83 -7.10 14.69
C GLN A 40 -10.50 -6.86 13.97
N GLU A 41 -9.92 -7.90 13.36
CA GLU A 41 -8.68 -7.78 12.58
C GLU A 41 -8.90 -6.86 11.37
N ILE A 42 -9.98 -7.07 10.62
CA ILE A 42 -10.36 -6.26 9.46
C ILE A 42 -10.53 -4.79 9.84
N ASP A 43 -11.21 -4.49 10.94
CA ASP A 43 -11.46 -3.11 11.37
C ASP A 43 -10.17 -2.42 11.83
N SER A 44 -9.25 -3.16 12.49
CA SER A 44 -7.95 -2.63 12.90
C SER A 44 -7.04 -2.35 11.69
N ILE A 45 -6.97 -3.27 10.73
CA ILE A 45 -6.22 -3.10 9.47
C ILE A 45 -6.78 -1.90 8.70
N ARG A 46 -8.11 -1.82 8.53
CA ARG A 46 -8.78 -0.72 7.81
C ARG A 46 -8.45 0.63 8.42
N LYS A 47 -8.48 0.74 9.75
CA LYS A 47 -8.16 1.99 10.46
C LYS A 47 -6.74 2.46 10.15
N GLN A 48 -5.76 1.56 10.24
CA GLN A 48 -4.35 1.89 10.00
C GLN A 48 -4.06 2.18 8.52
N LEU A 49 -4.66 1.42 7.59
CA LEU A 49 -4.57 1.71 6.17
C LEU A 49 -5.18 3.07 5.82
N ARG A 50 -6.27 3.47 6.46
CA ARG A 50 -6.87 4.80 6.24
C ARG A 50 -5.91 5.92 6.64
N THR A 51 -5.22 5.79 7.76
CA THR A 51 -4.17 6.74 8.16
C THR A 51 -3.08 6.82 7.11
N LEU A 52 -2.58 5.67 6.64
CA LEU A 52 -1.57 5.61 5.59
C LEU A 52 -2.03 6.25 4.28
N VAL A 53 -3.28 6.06 3.89
CA VAL A 53 -3.86 6.69 2.70
C VAL A 53 -3.90 8.21 2.84
N ASN A 54 -4.35 8.72 3.98
CA ASN A 54 -4.44 10.16 4.22
C ASN A 54 -3.05 10.82 4.18
N GLU A 55 -2.06 10.26 4.87
CA GLU A 55 -0.67 10.75 4.86
C GLU A 55 -0.10 10.81 3.42
N ALA A 56 -0.45 9.81 2.62
CA ALA A 56 0.01 9.74 1.25
C ALA A 56 -0.71 10.75 0.32
N GLU A 57 -2.01 11.02 0.55
CA GLU A 57 -2.77 11.99 -0.25
C GLU A 57 -2.36 13.46 0.04
N GLU A 58 -1.78 13.74 1.20
CA GLU A 58 -1.27 15.07 1.55
C GLU A 58 0.02 15.45 0.82
N THR A 59 0.74 14.48 0.24
CA THR A 59 1.99 14.77 -0.47
C THR A 59 1.73 15.11 -1.95
N PRO A 60 2.25 16.24 -2.47
CA PRO A 60 2.12 16.59 -3.88
C PRO A 60 2.71 15.51 -4.80
N SER A 61 1.99 15.19 -5.88
CA SER A 61 2.47 14.33 -6.97
C SER A 61 1.73 14.66 -8.27
N SER A 62 2.42 14.57 -9.40
CA SER A 62 1.81 14.80 -10.72
C SER A 62 1.27 13.51 -11.36
N THR A 63 1.72 12.35 -10.90
CA THR A 63 1.37 11.04 -11.45
C THR A 63 -0.02 10.60 -11.01
N ARG A 64 -0.84 10.17 -11.97
CA ARG A 64 -2.21 9.69 -11.72
C ARG A 64 -2.24 8.18 -11.56
N CYS A 65 -3.18 7.72 -10.75
CA CYS A 65 -3.46 6.30 -10.58
C CYS A 65 -3.91 5.67 -11.91
N ILE A 66 -3.28 4.58 -12.33
CA ILE A 66 -3.69 3.77 -13.48
C ILE A 66 -5.06 3.10 -13.29
N ILE A 67 -5.47 2.82 -12.05
CA ILE A 67 -6.73 2.13 -11.76
C ILE A 67 -7.93 3.09 -11.76
N CYS A 68 -7.83 4.22 -11.05
CA CYS A 68 -8.99 5.13 -10.90
C CYS A 68 -8.89 6.43 -11.70
N GLY A 69 -7.71 6.80 -12.22
CA GLY A 69 -7.49 8.02 -12.99
C GLY A 69 -7.66 9.36 -12.24
N SER A 70 -8.21 9.34 -11.03
CA SER A 70 -8.61 10.53 -10.28
C SER A 70 -7.62 10.94 -9.19
N LYS A 71 -7.04 9.96 -8.49
CA LYS A 71 -6.11 10.20 -7.37
C LYS A 71 -4.66 10.23 -7.83
N ARG A 72 -3.83 10.99 -7.10
CA ARG A 72 -2.39 11.07 -7.33
C ARG A 72 -1.64 9.94 -6.63
N VAL A 73 -0.44 9.65 -7.10
CA VAL A 73 0.41 8.58 -6.58
C VAL A 73 1.76 9.16 -6.19
N ASN A 74 1.99 9.26 -4.89
CA ASN A 74 3.24 9.73 -4.31
C ASN A 74 4.11 8.58 -3.77
N LEU A 75 3.51 7.40 -3.52
CA LEU A 75 4.18 6.23 -3.00
C LEU A 75 4.12 5.10 -4.03
N CYS A 76 5.25 4.49 -4.35
CA CYS A 76 5.27 3.34 -5.24
C CYS A 76 4.59 2.14 -4.57
N ILE A 77 4.11 1.21 -5.41
CA ILE A 77 3.43 0.00 -4.97
C ILE A 77 4.25 -0.78 -3.95
N TYR A 78 5.57 -0.93 -4.14
CA TYR A 78 6.43 -1.68 -3.23
C TYR A 78 6.49 -1.05 -1.83
N CYS A 79 6.67 0.27 -1.74
CA CYS A 79 6.69 0.97 -0.45
C CYS A 79 5.32 0.91 0.24
N PHE A 80 4.23 1.02 -0.51
CA PHE A 80 2.89 0.87 0.06
C PHE A 80 2.67 -0.55 0.58
N THR A 81 3.04 -1.55 -0.22
CA THR A 81 2.91 -2.98 0.11
C THR A 81 3.69 -3.33 1.36
N ASN A 82 4.91 -2.84 1.51
CA ASN A 82 5.72 -3.02 2.72
C ASN A 82 5.07 -2.39 3.97
N LYS A 83 4.46 -1.19 3.83
CA LYS A 83 3.72 -0.57 4.94
C LYS A 83 2.45 -1.34 5.28
N ALA A 84 1.72 -1.84 4.27
CA ALA A 84 0.55 -2.69 4.45
C ALA A 84 0.90 -4.02 5.13
N PHE A 85 2.01 -4.65 4.74
CA PHE A 85 2.54 -5.85 5.40
C PHE A 85 2.73 -5.62 6.90
N ARG A 86 3.39 -4.51 7.29
CA ARG A 86 3.59 -4.17 8.72
C ARG A 86 2.28 -3.93 9.46
N ILE A 87 1.24 -3.46 8.78
CA ILE A 87 -0.08 -3.33 9.37
C ILE A 87 -0.70 -4.72 9.57
N VAL A 88 -0.65 -5.60 8.57
CA VAL A 88 -1.17 -6.98 8.69
C VAL A 88 -0.44 -7.75 9.78
N GLU A 89 0.90 -7.70 9.81
CA GLU A 89 1.76 -8.34 10.81
C GLU A 89 1.41 -7.94 12.25
N LYS A 90 1.11 -6.65 12.48
CA LYS A 90 0.74 -6.15 13.82
C LYS A 90 -0.66 -6.55 14.28
N ASN A 91 -1.53 -6.94 13.35
CA ASN A 91 -2.95 -7.16 13.63
C ASN A 91 -3.40 -8.61 13.46
N THR A 92 -2.53 -9.50 12.98
CA THR A 92 -2.89 -10.88 12.63
C THR A 92 -1.80 -11.84 13.11
N ASN A 93 -2.01 -13.14 12.90
CA ASN A 93 -1.02 -14.17 13.23
C ASN A 93 0.02 -14.36 12.10
N ASN A 94 1.07 -15.13 12.40
CA ASN A 94 2.16 -15.38 11.46
C ASN A 94 1.69 -16.12 10.18
N THR A 95 0.67 -16.98 10.28
CA THR A 95 0.13 -17.70 9.11
C THR A 95 -0.46 -16.71 8.11
N VAL A 96 -1.36 -15.84 8.57
CA VAL A 96 -1.98 -14.80 7.74
C VAL A 96 -0.94 -13.82 7.18
N THR A 97 0.07 -13.49 7.99
CA THR A 97 1.16 -12.60 7.56
C THR A 97 2.01 -13.21 6.45
N ASN A 98 2.31 -14.52 6.54
CA ASN A 98 3.02 -15.23 5.49
C ASN A 98 2.21 -15.31 4.20
N GLU A 99 0.91 -15.59 4.30
CA GLU A 99 0.00 -15.57 3.14
C GLU A 99 -0.05 -14.20 2.47
N PHE A 100 -0.02 -13.09 3.24
CA PHE A 100 0.06 -11.76 2.67
C PHE A 100 1.37 -11.55 1.89
N ASN A 101 2.50 -12.01 2.44
CA ASN A 101 3.79 -11.91 1.76
C ASN A 101 3.81 -12.70 0.44
N GLU A 102 3.20 -13.89 0.43
CA GLU A 102 3.07 -14.72 -0.77
C GLU A 102 2.16 -14.06 -1.83
N ASP A 103 0.98 -13.59 -1.42
CA ASP A 103 -0.02 -13.03 -2.34
C ASP A 103 0.39 -11.66 -2.93
N PHE A 104 1.21 -10.88 -2.20
CA PHE A 104 1.62 -9.54 -2.60
C PHE A 104 3.12 -9.40 -2.94
N ASP A 105 3.89 -10.49 -2.95
CA ASP A 105 5.35 -10.54 -3.19
C ASP A 105 6.10 -9.43 -2.42
N THR A 106 5.91 -9.35 -1.10
CA THR A 106 6.51 -8.26 -0.32
C THR A 106 8.03 -8.42 -0.22
N LYS A 107 8.77 -7.68 -1.04
CA LYS A 107 10.22 -7.51 -0.87
C LYS A 107 10.48 -6.58 0.32
N ILE A 108 10.64 -7.18 1.50
CA ILE A 108 11.02 -6.46 2.71
C ILE A 108 12.49 -6.04 2.58
N TRP A 109 12.71 -4.83 2.06
CA TRP A 109 14.01 -4.18 2.15
C TRP A 109 14.19 -3.66 3.57
N THR A 110 14.85 -4.45 4.43
CA THR A 110 15.42 -3.90 5.66
C THR A 110 16.63 -3.06 5.29
N LEU A 111 16.43 -1.75 5.12
CA LEU A 111 17.52 -0.80 5.30
C LEU A 111 17.84 -0.82 6.81
N ARG A 112 18.91 -1.54 7.16
CA ARG A 112 19.54 -1.47 8.49
C ARG A 112 20.24 -0.13 8.65
#